data_AF-A0A842MBS4-F1
#
_entry.id   AF-A0A842MBS4-F1
#
_cell.length_a   1.000
_cell.length_b   1.000
_cell.length_c   1.000
_cell.angle_alpha   90.00
_cell.angle_beta   90.00
_cell.angle_gamma   90.00
#
_symmetry.space_group_name_H-M   'P 1'
#
loop_
_entity.id
_entity.type
_entity.pdbx_description
1 polymer ?
#
loop_
_entity_poly.entity_id
_entity_poly.type
_entity_poly.pdbx_seq_one_letter_code
_entity_poly.pdbx_strand_id
1 'polypeptide(L)'
;MPTELLSYQRITWVNIERPAAEDLAYLREHFPFHPLDLEDITSKIELPKMDVYDDYLFIVMQFPVFDHARHLSTPSEVYFFVGLNYLVTIHDGRLK
;
A
#
# COMPACT_ATOMS: atom_id res chain seq x y z
N MET A 1 -1.05 5.22 -12.27
CA MET A 1 -1.67 6.48 -11.80
C MET A 1 -2.58 6.14 -10.65
N PRO A 2 -2.54 6.89 -9.53
CA PRO A 2 -3.31 6.54 -8.34
C PRO A 2 -4.81 6.52 -8.63
N THR A 3 -5.48 5.53 -8.04
CA THR A 3 -6.92 5.30 -8.24
C THR A 3 -7.74 6.40 -7.57
N GLU A 4 -7.31 6.86 -6.40
CA GLU A 4 -7.96 7.93 -5.65
C GLU A 4 -6.92 8.81 -4.97
N LEU A 5 -7.18 10.13 -4.99
CA LEU A 5 -6.36 11.14 -4.34
C LEU A 5 -7.28 12.09 -3.58
N LEU A 6 -7.12 12.10 -2.26
CA LEU A 6 -7.90 12.93 -1.35
C LEU A 6 -6.99 13.78 -0.50
N SER A 7 -7.17 15.10 -0.54
CA SER A 7 -6.41 16.02 0.31
C SER A 7 -7.33 16.64 1.35
N TYR A 8 -6.96 16.52 2.63
CA TYR A 8 -7.63 17.20 3.73
C TYR A 8 -6.59 17.91 4.60
N GLN A 9 -6.74 19.23 4.71
CA GLN A 9 -5.75 20.12 5.36
C GLN A 9 -4.34 19.92 4.78
N ARG A 10 -3.43 19.34 5.57
CA ARG A 10 -2.02 19.12 5.21
C ARG A 10 -1.71 17.67 4.84
N ILE A 11 -2.72 16.80 4.82
CA ILE A 11 -2.54 15.37 4.54
C ILE A 11 -3.14 15.08 3.16
N THR A 12 -2.33 14.46 2.30
CA THR A 12 -2.79 13.86 1.05
C THR A 12 -2.79 12.35 1.20
N TRP A 13 -3.97 11.74 1.06
CA TRP A 13 -4.13 10.31 0.92
C TRP A 13 -4.09 9.91 -0.55
N VAL A 14 -3.17 9.01 -0.89
CA VAL A 14 -3.03 8.40 -2.20
C VAL A 14 -3.41 6.93 -2.06
N ASN A 15 -4.52 6.54 -2.69
CA ASN A 15 -4.94 5.14 -2.72
C ASN A 15 -4.69 4.54 -4.10
N ILE A 16 -3.98 3.42 -4.11
CA ILE A 16 -3.62 2.67 -5.32
C ILE A 16 -4.25 1.28 -5.23
N GLU A 17 -5.25 1.07 -6.05
CA GLU A 17 -5.93 -0.20 -6.18
C GLU A 17 -5.38 -0.96 -7.39
N ARG A 18 -5.02 -2.24 -7.21
CA ARG A 18 -4.49 -3.13 -8.27
C ARG A 18 -3.28 -2.48 -8.97
N PRO A 19 -2.16 -2.28 -8.23
CA PRO A 19 -1.02 -1.50 -8.69
C PRO A 19 -0.44 -2.06 -9.99
N ALA A 20 -0.10 -1.15 -10.92
CA ALA A 20 0.61 -1.44 -12.15
C ALA A 20 2.05 -0.89 -12.11
N ALA A 21 2.84 -1.19 -13.14
CA ALA A 21 4.23 -0.74 -13.22
C ALA A 21 4.35 0.79 -13.19
N GLU A 22 3.38 1.49 -13.78
CA GLU A 22 3.31 2.95 -13.81
C GLU A 22 3.04 3.54 -12.41
N ASP A 23 2.35 2.82 -11.53
CA ASP A 23 2.15 3.22 -10.14
C ASP A 23 3.45 3.17 -9.35
N LEU A 24 4.20 2.08 -9.50
CA LEU A 24 5.52 1.95 -8.85
C LEU A 24 6.52 2.98 -9.37
N ALA A 25 6.48 3.28 -10.66
CA ALA A 25 7.28 4.36 -11.23
C ALA A 25 6.90 5.72 -10.63
N TYR A 26 5.60 6.01 -10.55
CA TYR A 26 5.09 7.22 -9.91
C TYR A 26 5.54 7.33 -8.44
N LEU A 27 5.39 6.26 -7.65
CA LEU A 27 5.81 6.24 -6.25
C LEU A 27 7.30 6.50 -6.09
N ARG A 28 8.12 5.86 -6.94
CA ARG A 28 9.59 6.03 -6.94
C ARG A 28 10.02 7.46 -7.28
N GLU A 29 9.28 8.17 -8.12
CA GLU A 29 9.61 9.55 -8.54
C GLU A 29 9.12 10.59 -7.54
N HIS A 30 8.01 10.35 -6.85
CA HIS A 30 7.31 11.37 -6.06
C HIS A 30 7.48 11.23 -4.53
N PHE A 31 7.97 10.08 -4.06
CA PHE A 31 8.11 9.80 -2.63
C PHE A 31 9.52 9.31 -2.29
N PRO A 32 10.00 9.54 -1.06
CA PRO A 32 11.33 9.13 -0.62
C PRO A 32 11.40 7.65 -0.22
N PHE A 33 10.58 6.79 -0.84
CA PHE A 33 10.46 5.39 -0.44
C PHE A 33 11.73 4.61 -0.78
N HIS A 34 12.14 3.76 0.15
CA HIS A 34 13.27 2.88 -0.03
C HIS A 34 12.99 1.88 -1.17
N PRO A 35 13.97 1.59 -2.05
CA PRO A 35 13.75 0.70 -3.18
C PRO A 35 13.23 -0.70 -2.79
N LEU A 36 13.67 -1.23 -1.65
CA LEU A 36 13.21 -2.55 -1.16
C LEU A 36 11.72 -2.54 -0.80
N ASP A 37 11.21 -1.47 -0.16
CA ASP A 37 9.78 -1.35 0.18
C ASP A 37 8.92 -1.30 -1.09
N LEU A 38 9.45 -0.74 -2.18
CA LEU A 38 8.78 -0.74 -3.48
C LEU A 38 8.81 -2.12 -4.16
N GLU A 39 9.88 -2.88 -3.96
CA GLU A 39 10.00 -4.26 -4.44
C GLU A 39 9.01 -5.18 -3.70
N ASP A 40 8.82 -4.96 -2.40
CA ASP A 40 7.89 -5.71 -1.55
C ASP A 40 6.44 -5.65 -2.03
N ILE A 41 6.02 -4.54 -2.66
CA ILE A 41 4.70 -4.40 -3.28
C ILE A 41 4.48 -5.42 -4.42
N THR A 42 5.56 -5.86 -5.08
CA THR A 42 5.53 -6.82 -6.20
C THR A 42 5.85 -8.25 -5.80
N SER A 43 6.24 -8.48 -4.55
CA SER A 43 6.55 -9.79 -4.00
C SER A 43 5.29 -10.64 -3.80
N LYS A 44 5.45 -11.96 -3.68
CA LYS A 44 4.32 -12.90 -3.68
C LYS A 44 3.43 -12.79 -2.44
N ILE A 45 4.03 -12.74 -1.24
CA ILE A 45 3.37 -12.65 0.06
C ILE A 45 4.40 -12.05 1.02
N GLU A 46 4.08 -10.93 1.64
CA GLU A 46 4.89 -10.31 2.70
C GLU A 46 4.27 -10.60 4.07
N LEU A 47 5.12 -10.93 5.04
CA LEU A 47 4.65 -11.05 6.43
C LEU A 47 4.30 -9.67 6.99
N PRO A 48 3.28 -9.56 7.86
CA PRO A 48 2.97 -8.31 8.52
C PRO A 48 4.20 -7.76 9.25
N LYS A 49 4.56 -6.52 8.94
CA LYS A 49 5.76 -5.85 9.46
C LYS A 49 5.56 -4.34 9.55
N MET A 50 6.46 -3.69 10.27
CA MET A 50 6.55 -2.24 10.33
C MET A 50 8.03 -1.85 10.32
N ASP A 51 8.44 -1.17 9.25
CA ASP A 51 9.78 -0.63 9.08
C ASP A 51 9.73 0.89 9.30
N VAL A 52 10.65 1.38 10.12
CA VAL A 52 10.69 2.78 10.58
C VAL A 52 11.88 3.48 9.93
N TYR A 53 11.60 4.52 9.15
CA TYR A 53 12.59 5.41 8.52
C TYR A 53 12.47 6.82 9.11
N ASP A 54 13.47 7.66 8.85
CA ASP A 54 13.47 9.05 9.33
C ASP A 54 12.30 9.87 8.76
N ASP A 55 11.91 9.58 7.50
CA ASP A 55 10.92 10.36 6.76
C ASP A 55 9.52 9.73 6.71
N TYR A 56 9.40 8.42 6.98
CA TYR A 56 8.14 7.68 6.88
C TYR A 56 8.14 6.33 7.63
N LEU A 57 6.94 5.79 7.81
CA LEU A 57 6.70 4.41 8.25
C LEU A 57 6.24 3.57 7.07
N PHE A 58 6.82 2.39 6.89
CA PHE A 58 6.30 1.37 5.98
C PHE A 58 5.65 0.26 6.80
N ILE A 59 4.37 -0.02 6.53
CA ILE A 59 3.59 -1.01 7.28
C ILE A 59 2.96 -1.96 6.28
N VAL A 60 3.12 -3.26 6.53
CA VAL A 60 2.41 -4.31 5.80
C VAL A 60 1.39 -4.93 6.76
N MET A 61 0.11 -4.90 6.38
CA MET A 61 -0.94 -5.58 7.13
C MET A 61 -1.66 -6.58 6.24
N GLN A 62 -2.11 -7.69 6.84
CA GLN A 62 -2.92 -8.70 6.18
C GLN A 62 -4.33 -8.69 6.78
N PHE A 63 -5.33 -8.53 5.90
CA PHE A 63 -6.74 -8.56 6.27
C PHE A 63 -7.40 -9.83 5.72
N PRO A 64 -8.27 -10.50 6.51
CA PRO A 64 -9.00 -11.66 6.02
C PRO A 64 -10.10 -11.21 5.05
N VAL A 65 -10.06 -11.71 3.82
CA VAL A 65 -11.14 -11.60 2.83
C VAL A 65 -11.85 -12.94 2.75
N PHE A 66 -13.13 -12.95 3.11
CA PHE A 66 -13.96 -14.16 3.10
C PHE A 66 -14.51 -14.45 1.69
N ASP A 67 -14.13 -15.61 1.14
CA ASP A 67 -14.72 -16.15 -0.09
C ASP A 67 -15.96 -16.99 0.28
N HIS A 68 -17.14 -16.44 0.00
CA HIS A 68 -18.42 -17.09 0.28
C HIS A 68 -18.65 -18.38 -0.54
N ALA A 69 -18.08 -18.49 -1.75
CA ALA A 69 -18.26 -19.65 -2.60
C ALA A 69 -17.40 -20.83 -2.12
N ARG A 70 -16.21 -20.54 -1.59
CA ARG A 70 -15.27 -21.54 -1.07
C ARG A 70 -15.39 -21.77 0.43
N HIS A 71 -16.16 -20.94 1.14
CA HIS A 71 -16.24 -20.92 2.60
C HIS A 71 -14.85 -20.81 3.27
N LEU A 72 -13.97 -19.99 2.70
CA LEU A 72 -12.58 -19.87 3.11
C LEU A 72 -12.17 -18.40 3.19
N SER A 73 -11.43 -18.04 4.24
CA SER A 73 -10.76 -16.74 4.34
C SER A 73 -9.39 -16.81 3.69
N THR A 74 -9.08 -15.84 2.82
CA THR A 74 -7.75 -15.66 2.25
C THR A 74 -7.19 -14.31 2.68
N PRO A 75 -5.88 -14.18 2.92
CA PRO A 75 -5.28 -12.89 3.23
C PRO A 75 -5.35 -11.96 2.01
N SER A 76 -5.58 -10.67 2.27
CA SER A 76 -5.35 -9.56 1.35
C SER A 76 -4.41 -8.58 2.03
N GLU A 77 -3.32 -8.27 1.34
CA GLU A 77 -2.26 -7.40 1.84
C GLU A 77 -2.61 -5.95 1.55
N VAL A 78 -2.34 -5.09 2.53
CA VAL A 78 -2.36 -3.64 2.36
C VAL A 78 -1.04 -3.10 2.83
N TYR A 79 -0.40 -2.37 1.93
CA TYR A 79 0.84 -1.66 2.18
C TYR A 79 0.49 -0.22 2.54
N PHE A 80 1.08 0.28 3.61
CA PHE A 80 0.92 1.66 4.06
C PHE A 80 2.28 2.33 4.07
N PHE A 81 2.35 3.49 3.42
CA PHE A 81 3.42 4.45 3.66
C PHE A 81 2.84 5.66 4.37
N VAL A 82 3.34 5.95 5.57
CA VAL A 82 2.86 7.04 6.41
C VAL A 82 3.98 8.05 6.60
N GLY A 83 3.85 9.22 5.98
CA GLY A 83 4.79 10.32 6.10
C GLY A 83 4.16 11.54 6.76
N LEU A 84 4.94 12.61 6.92
CA LEU A 84 4.52 13.83 7.62
C LEU A 84 3.22 14.46 7.06
N ASN A 85 3.05 14.43 5.73
CA ASN A 85 1.95 15.10 5.03
C ASN A 85 1.22 14.15 4.06
N TYR A 86 1.45 12.84 4.16
CA TYR A 86 0.83 11.89 3.25
C TYR A 86 0.54 10.53 3.90
N LEU A 87 -0.46 9.87 3.35
CA LEU A 87 -0.73 8.46 3.52
C LEU A 87 -0.77 7.85 2.12
N VAL A 88 -0.02 6.79 1.87
CA VAL A 88 -0.17 5.98 0.65
C VAL A 88 -0.67 4.61 1.06
N THR A 89 -1.77 4.17 0.46
CA THR A 89 -2.27 2.80 0.60
C THR A 89 -2.20 2.09 -0.74
N ILE A 90 -1.65 0.88 -0.75
CA ILE A 90 -1.62 0.03 -1.95
C ILE A 90 -2.25 -1.32 -1.60
N HIS A 91 -3.19 -1.77 -2.41
CA HIS A 91 -3.89 -3.03 -2.20
C HIS A 91 -4.49 -3.59 -3.50
N ASP A 92 -4.92 -4.86 -3.47
CA ASP A 92 -5.43 -5.58 -4.63
C ASP A 92 -6.93 -5.34 -4.95
N GLY A 93 -7.57 -4.39 -4.26
CA GLY A 93 -8.98 -4.05 -4.44
C GLY A 93 -9.99 -5.04 -3.86
N ARG A 94 -9.56 -6.09 -3.13
CA ARG A 94 -10.48 -7.04 -2.50
C ARG A 94 -11.11 -6.53 -1.21
N LEU A 95 -10.52 -5.50 -0.60
CA LEU A 95 -11.04 -4.83 0.59
C LEU A 95 -11.93 -3.65 0.18
N LYS A 96 -13.10 -3.53 0.79
CA LYS A 96 -14.11 -2.50 0.55
C LYS A 96 -14.28 -1.59 1.76
#